data_AF-A0A954MJ88-F1
#
_entry.id   AF-A0A954MJ88-F1
#
_cell.length_a   1.000
_cell.length_b   1.000
_cell.length_c   1.000
_cell.angle_alpha   90.00
_cell.angle_beta   90.00
_cell.angle_gamma   90.00
#
_symmetry.space_group_name_H-M   'P 1'
#
loop_
_entity.id
_entity.type
_entity.pdbx_description
1 polymer ?
#
loop_
_entity_poly.entity_id
_entity_poly.type
_entity_poly.pdbx_seq_one_letter_code
_entity_poly.pdbx_strand_id
1 'polypeptide(L)'
;MTIRTDPPGALVEVDGERLGLSPVSMDFTYYGTHEITLSAPGFETLKVQQPVARPIYQRIPIDFVSNHFLGTHVTDRHEFSYRLRPRVEPINEESNLIDRGQNFRSQSQVGGSP
;
A
#
# COMPACT_ATOMS: atom_id res chain seq x y z
N MET A 1 10.36 -1.32 14.22
CA MET A 1 9.24 -1.68 13.33
C MET A 1 9.79 -2.33 12.07
N THR A 2 9.16 -3.40 11.57
CA THR A 2 9.51 -4.03 10.28
C THR A 2 8.33 -3.93 9.32
N ILE A 3 8.57 -3.47 8.09
CA ILE A 3 7.55 -3.35 7.03
C ILE A 3 7.82 -4.39 5.95
N ARG A 4 6.80 -5.19 5.62
CA ARG A 4 6.81 -6.17 4.53
C ARG A 4 5.71 -5.87 3.52
N THR A 5 5.94 -6.27 2.27
CA THR A 5 4.92 -6.17 1.22
C THR A 5 4.73 -7.47 0.47
N ASP A 6 3.55 -7.62 -0.13
CA ASP A 6 3.16 -8.68 -1.05
C ASP A 6 2.66 -8.04 -2.36
N PRO A 7 3.43 -8.08 -3.47
CA PRO A 7 4.71 -8.77 -3.63
C PRO A 7 5.87 -8.11 -2.85
N PRO A 8 6.96 -8.85 -2.56
CA PRO A 8 8.16 -8.29 -1.93
C PRO A 8 8.91 -7.34 -2.89
N GLY A 9 9.78 -6.50 -2.34
CA GLY A 9 10.58 -5.56 -3.12
C GLY A 9 9.83 -4.30 -3.54
N ALA A 10 8.72 -3.96 -2.86
CA ALA A 10 8.09 -2.67 -3.01
C ALA A 10 8.94 -1.57 -2.35
N LEU A 11 8.99 -0.40 -2.97
CA LEU A 11 9.60 0.79 -2.37
C LEU A 11 8.74 1.26 -1.19
N VAL A 12 9.37 1.42 -0.04
CA VAL A 12 8.79 1.87 1.23
C VAL A 12 9.23 3.30 1.51
N GLU A 13 8.27 4.19 1.68
CA GLU A 13 8.45 5.56 2.17
C GLU A 13 7.64 5.74 3.45
N VAL A 14 8.22 6.37 4.47
CA VAL A 14 7.55 6.65 5.75
C VAL A 14 7.71 8.13 6.06
N ASP A 15 6.59 8.84 6.25
CA ASP A 15 6.52 10.29 6.45
C ASP A 15 7.25 11.10 5.36
N GLY A 16 7.30 10.57 4.14
CA GLY A 16 8.03 11.16 3.00
C GLY A 16 9.52 10.81 2.94
N GLU A 17 10.06 10.07 3.92
CA GLU A 17 11.44 9.56 3.88
C GLU A 17 11.49 8.21 3.16
N ARG A 18 12.35 8.10 2.14
CA ARG A 18 12.58 6.85 1.39
C ARG A 18 13.49 5.92 2.17
N LEU A 19 12.96 4.78 2.59
CA LEU A 19 13.74 3.81 3.37
C LEU A 19 14.31 2.66 2.52
N GLY A 20 13.76 2.44 1.32
CA GLY A 20 14.25 1.44 0.38
C GLY A 20 13.23 0.35 0.07
N LEU A 21 13.72 -0.83 -0.34
CA LEU A 21 12.87 -1.94 -0.78
C LEU A 21 12.49 -2.85 0.38
N SER A 22 11.23 -3.27 0.43
CA SER A 22 10.74 -4.20 1.43
C SER A 22 11.43 -5.59 1.31
N PRO A 23 11.72 -6.27 2.44
CA PRO A 23 11.46 -5.85 3.81
C PRO A 23 12.44 -4.78 4.33
N VAL A 24 11.90 -3.76 5.01
CA VAL A 24 12.69 -2.71 5.69
C VAL A 24 12.43 -2.75 7.18
N SER A 25 13.48 -2.57 7.99
CA SER A 25 13.37 -2.41 9.44
C SER A 25 13.86 -1.02 9.86
N MET A 26 13.11 -0.39 10.76
CA MET A 26 13.46 0.89 11.38
C MET A 26 13.36 0.79 12.91
N ASP A 27 14.01 1.71 13.61
CA ASP A 27 14.01 1.73 15.07
C ASP A 27 12.61 1.92 15.67
N PHE A 28 12.42 1.35 16.86
CA PHE A 28 11.12 1.30 17.52
C PHE A 28 10.73 2.62 18.21
N THR A 29 11.64 3.60 18.25
CA THR A 29 11.45 4.91 18.90
C THR A 29 10.46 5.81 18.15
N TYR A 30 10.12 5.46 16.90
CA TYR A 30 9.16 6.18 16.07
C TYR A 30 7.72 5.83 16.45
N TYR A 31 7.28 6.37 17.58
CA TYR A 31 5.90 6.24 18.07
C TYR A 31 5.01 7.34 17.50
N GLY A 32 3.75 6.99 17.22
CA GLY A 32 2.78 7.92 16.65
C GLY A 32 2.06 7.32 15.45
N THR A 33 1.37 8.15 14.68
CA THR A 33 0.76 7.74 13.41
C THR A 33 1.67 8.19 12.28
N HIS A 34 2.12 7.25 11.46
CA HIS A 34 3.02 7.51 10.34
C HIS A 34 2.30 7.29 9.00
N GLU A 35 2.56 8.15 8.00
CA GLU A 35 2.11 7.92 6.63
C GLU A 35 3.09 6.95 5.96
N ILE A 36 2.63 5.72 5.68
CA ILE A 36 3.41 4.74 4.94
C ILE A 36 2.92 4.73 3.50
N THR A 37 3.83 5.05 2.56
CA THR A 37 3.60 4.95 1.12
C THR A 37 4.38 3.76 0.57
N LEU A 38 3.68 2.88 -0.14
CA LEU A 38 4.23 1.67 -0.74
C LEU A 38 3.98 1.69 -2.24
N SER A 39 5.03 1.45 -3.03
CA SER A 39 4.91 1.43 -4.48
C SER A 39 5.71 0.28 -5.11
N ALA A 40 5.13 -0.36 -6.12
CA ALA A 40 5.78 -1.41 -6.89
C ALA A 40 5.35 -1.33 -8.37
N PRO A 41 6.22 -1.71 -9.33
CA PRO A 41 5.89 -1.72 -10.75
C PRO A 41 4.68 -2.61 -11.06
N GLY A 42 3.70 -2.08 -11.79
CA GLY A 42 2.45 -2.81 -12.11
C GLY A 42 1.43 -2.87 -10.97
N PHE A 43 1.70 -2.19 -9.84
CA PHE A 43 0.77 -2.10 -8.72
C PHE A 43 0.30 -0.65 -8.49
N GLU A 44 -0.82 -0.53 -7.79
CA GLU A 44 -1.33 0.72 -7.24
C GLU A 44 -0.45 1.16 -6.07
N THR A 45 -0.21 2.47 -5.98
CA THR A 45 0.46 3.06 -4.82
C THR A 45 -0.47 2.96 -3.62
N LEU A 46 -0.03 2.28 -2.56
CA LEU A 46 -0.78 2.14 -1.33
C LEU A 46 -0.29 3.17 -0.30
N LYS A 47 -1.20 4.02 0.18
CA LYS A 47 -0.95 4.97 1.27
C LYS A 47 -1.76 4.58 2.50
N VAL A 48 -1.10 4.43 3.65
CA VAL A 48 -1.74 4.00 4.91
C VAL A 48 -1.25 4.85 6.06
N GLN A 49 -2.19 5.32 6.88
CA GLN A 49 -1.91 5.93 8.19
C GLN A 49 -1.72 4.80 9.21
N GLN A 50 -0.47 4.45 9.54
CA GLN A 50 -0.16 3.36 10.46
C GLN A 50 0.08 3.90 11.88
N PRO A 51 -0.82 3.65 12.84
CA PRO A 51 -0.54 3.91 14.25
C PRO A 51 0.49 2.90 14.79
N VAL A 52 1.53 3.42 15.41
CA VAL A 52 2.58 2.68 16.12
C VAL A 52 2.45 3.02 17.61
N ALA A 53 1.93 2.06 18.38
CA ALA A 53 1.64 2.25 19.80
C ALA A 53 2.92 2.29 20.64
N ARG A 54 2.90 3.07 21.72
CA ARG A 54 3.96 3.02 22.74
C ARG A 54 3.82 1.74 23.57
N PRO A 55 4.93 1.08 23.93
CA PRO A 55 4.89 -0.11 24.77
C PRO A 55 4.34 0.26 26.15
N ILE A 56 3.32 -0.47 26.59
CA ILE A 56 2.52 -0.17 27.80
C ILE A 56 3.23 -0.46 29.14
N TYR A 57 4.53 -0.75 29.14
CA TYR A 57 5.27 -1.15 30.35
C TYR A 57 5.59 -0.01 31.34
N GLN A 58 5.35 1.26 31.00
CA GLN A 58 5.62 2.37 31.92
C GLN A 58 4.53 2.58 33.00
N ARG A 59 3.45 1.79 33.02
CA ARG A 59 2.26 2.14 33.81
C ARG A 59 1.56 0.97 34.50
N ILE A 60 2.29 -0.06 34.91
CA ILE A 60 1.76 -1.07 35.85
C ILE A 60 2.51 -0.93 37.18
N PRO A 61 1.95 -0.25 38.19
CA PRO A 61 2.35 -0.51 39.56
C PRO A 61 1.91 -1.94 39.89
N ILE A 62 2.85 -2.71 40.40
CA ILE A 62 2.71 -4.10 40.78
C ILE A 62 1.68 -4.18 41.91
N ASP A 63 0.43 -4.52 41.61
CA ASP A 63 -0.54 -4.97 42.61
C ASP A 63 -0.80 -6.48 42.43
N PHE A 64 0.14 -7.25 42.98
CA PHE A 64 -0.15 -8.29 43.96
C PHE A 64 -1.16 -9.41 43.63
N VAL A 65 -1.08 -10.11 42.49
CA VAL A 65 -1.56 -11.51 42.43
C VAL A 65 -0.69 -12.40 41.54
N SER A 66 0.30 -13.02 42.20
CA SER A 66 0.57 -14.47 42.14
C SER A 66 1.33 -15.11 40.96
N ASN A 67 2.27 -15.95 41.37
CA ASN A 67 2.81 -17.14 40.70
C ASN A 67 3.94 -17.00 39.67
N HIS A 68 5.17 -16.95 40.19
CA HIS A 68 6.20 -18.00 40.01
C HIS A 68 6.72 -18.36 38.59
N PHE A 69 6.30 -17.75 37.48
CA PHE A 69 6.81 -18.10 36.15
C PHE A 69 6.91 -16.91 35.19
N LEU A 70 7.91 -16.99 34.31
CA LEU A 70 8.12 -16.23 33.06
C LEU A 70 9.03 -14.99 33.17
N GLY A 71 10.33 -15.22 32.93
CA GLY A 71 11.25 -14.20 32.42
C GLY A 71 10.88 -13.74 31.01
N THR A 72 9.75 -13.06 30.87
CA THR A 72 9.28 -12.50 29.61
C THR A 72 9.88 -11.11 29.41
N HIS A 73 11.09 -11.09 28.84
CA HIS A 73 11.51 -9.95 28.04
C HIS A 73 10.57 -9.88 26.83
N VAL A 74 9.44 -9.18 26.96
CA VAL A 74 8.56 -8.94 25.81
C VAL A 74 9.27 -7.93 24.93
N THR A 75 10.10 -8.43 24.02
CA THR A 75 10.67 -7.62 22.94
C THR A 75 9.53 -7.24 22.01
N ASP A 76 9.09 -6.00 22.11
CA ASP A 76 8.04 -5.48 21.24
C ASP A 76 8.58 -5.36 19.81
N ARG A 77 8.23 -6.35 18.97
CA ARG A 77 8.54 -6.38 17.54
C ARG A 77 7.27 -6.09 16.77
N HIS A 78 7.01 -4.82 16.48
CA HIS A 78 5.95 -4.44 15.54
C HIS A 78 6.36 -4.80 14.10
N GLU A 79 5.68 -5.80 13.52
CA GLU A 79 5.79 -6.19 12.12
C GLU A 79 4.48 -5.86 11.39
N PHE A 80 4.58 -5.10 10.31
CA PHE A 80 3.44 -4.70 9.48
C PHE A 80 3.59 -5.27 8.07
N SER A 81 2.53 -5.92 7.59
CA SER A 81 2.50 -6.55 6.27
C SER A 81 1.39 -5.95 5.42
N TYR A 82 1.71 -5.56 4.19
CA TYR A 82 0.79 -4.90 3.27
C TYR A 82 0.71 -5.64 1.94
N ARG A 83 -0.51 -5.88 1.44
CA ARG A 83 -0.73 -6.45 0.11
C ARG A 83 -1.06 -5.35 -0.89
N LEU A 84 -0.27 -5.27 -1.95
CA LEU A 84 -0.48 -4.32 -3.04
C LEU A 84 -1.51 -4.84 -4.02
N ARG A 85 -2.25 -3.92 -4.65
CA ARG A 85 -3.24 -4.23 -5.68
C ARG A 85 -2.64 -4.01 -7.05
N PRO A 86 -2.81 -4.94 -8.01
CA PRO A 86 -2.40 -4.71 -9.39
C PRO A 86 -3.08 -3.47 -9.97
N ARG A 87 -2.33 -2.65 -10.71
CA ARG A 87 -2.88 -1.49 -11.41
C ARG A 87 -3.56 -1.97 -12.69
N VAL A 88 -4.88 -1.77 -12.77
CA VAL A 88 -5.61 -1.93 -14.03
C VAL A 88 -5.53 -0.61 -14.79
N GLU A 89 -4.77 -0.56 -15.88
CA GLU A 89 -4.81 0.59 -16.77
C GLU A 89 -6.20 0.65 -17.44
N PRO A 90 -6.88 1.81 -17.43
CA PRO A 90 -8.10 1.96 -18.21
C PRO A 90 -7.73 1.72 -19.67
N ILE A 91 -8.31 0.69 -20.27
CA ILE A 91 -8.19 0.45 -21.71
C ILE A 91 -8.88 1.65 -22.36
N ASN A 92 -8.11 2.53 -22.99
CA ASN A 92 -8.64 3.74 -23.62
C ASN A 92 -9.62 3.33 -24.73
N GLU A 93 -10.91 3.30 -24.42
CA GLU A 93 -12.00 2.95 -25.36
C GLU A 93 -12.15 3.97 -26.50
N GLU A 94 -11.40 5.08 -26.49
CA GLU A 94 -11.36 6.09 -27.56
C GLU A 94 -10.95 5.52 -28.92
N SER A 95 -10.19 4.43 -28.95
CA SER A 95 -9.76 3.79 -30.21
C SER A 95 -10.95 3.24 -31.04
N ASN A 96 -12.13 3.04 -30.43
CA ASN A 96 -13.32 2.50 -31.10
C ASN A 96 -14.30 3.55 -31.63
N LEU A 97 -14.09 4.85 -31.38
CA LEU A 97 -15.00 5.90 -31.84
C LEU A 97 -14.62 6.50 -33.20
N ILE A 98 -13.34 6.37 -33.60
CA ILE A 98 -12.86 6.88 -34.90
C ILE A 98 -13.41 6.04 -36.06
N ASP A 99 -13.64 4.74 -35.85
CA ASP A 99 -14.17 3.83 -36.89
C ASP A 99 -15.67 4.04 -37.20
N ARG A 100 -16.44 4.64 -36.29
CA ARG A 100 -17.88 4.87 -36.52
C ARG A 100 -18.17 6.07 -37.41
N GLY A 101 -17.25 7.04 -37.48
CA GLY A 101 -17.40 8.22 -38.33
C GLY A 101 -17.18 7.94 -39.82
N GLN A 102 -16.41 6.91 -40.17
CA GLN A 102 -16.07 6.63 -41.58
C GLN A 102 -17.19 5.89 -42.33
N ASN A 103 -18.00 5.08 -41.64
CA ASN A 103 -19.07 4.28 -42.26
C ASN A 103 -20.34 5.07 -42.65
N PHE A 104 -20.50 6.31 -42.18
CA PHE A 104 -21.64 7.15 -42.58
C PHE A 104 -21.40 7.92 -43.88
N ARG A 105 -20.14 8.13 -44.30
CA ARG A 105 -19.83 8.89 -45.52
C ARG A 105 -20.03 8.05 -46.80
N SER A 106 -19.82 6.74 -46.72
CA SER A 106 -19.93 5.82 -47.86
C SER A 106 -21.37 5.50 -48.26
N GLN A 107 -22.33 5.53 -47.33
CA GLN A 107 -23.74 5.23 -47.63
C GLN A 107 -24.48 6.39 -48.31
N SER A 108 -24.00 7.63 -48.16
CA SER A 108 -24.63 8.80 -48.80
C SER A 108 -24.26 8.98 -50.28
N GLN A 109 -23.24 8.27 -50.78
CA GLN A 109 -22.79 8.39 -52.18
C GLN A 109 -23.39 7.36 -53.14
N VAL A 110 -24.07 6.32 -52.64
CA VAL A 110 -24.62 5.23 -53.48
C VAL A 110 -26.11 5.45 -53.82
N GLY A 111 -26.77 6.44 -53.22
CA GLY A 111 -28.20 6.72 -53.44
C GLY A 111 -28.51 7.90 -54.37
N GLY A 112 -27.53 8.41 -55.12
CA GLY A 112 -27.68 9.60 -55.96
C GLY A 112 -27.60 9.32 -57.47
N SER A 113 -28.77 9.36 -58.11
CA SER A 113 -29.04 9.63 -59.54
C SER A 113 -29.05 8.44 -60.52
N PRO A 114 -29.78 8.54 -61.66
CA PRO A 114 -30.75 9.56 -62.09
C PRO A 114 -32.23 9.10 -62.06
#